data_AF-A0A7S4R6Y0-F1
#
_entry.id   AF-A0A7S4R6Y0-F1
#
_cell.length_a   1.000
_cell.length_b   1.000
_cell.length_c   1.000
_cell.angle_alpha   90.00
_cell.angle_beta   90.00
_cell.angle_gamma   90.00
#
_symmetry.space_group_name_H-M   'P 1'
#
loop_
_entity.id
_entity.type
_entity.pdbx_description
1 polymer ?
#
loop_
_entity_poly.entity_id
_entity_poly.type
_entity_poly.pdbx_seq_one_letter_code
_entity_poly.pdbx_strand_id
1 'polypeptide(L)'
;HMLSRKDMEKFQVLKRYLHKNEISAALSMRVMHNAQHALMETQRFMEESRVELLNIISEPLRAELHFELYAPVLAVHPFFRCFIDACPQVMTKLCHKAMSQLLVSTGDVLFMPGEVPSPPRMFFVCSGELSYHYVNGAVVYVQAGQWLSEAVLWASWTHQGMLKAASDCRLVLLDANIFVHLSEVFDHDFDVRKYARTFVECMNKGLFDPSDLPYREDSDEIMEVISALQTVRETQTLLVPDSSHSKLLRRSSSQSLASSHTNSMLSEDMWAGQRKSVLMVTPTNGARQFASNGQTYW
;
A
#
# COMPACT_ATOMS: atom_id res chain seq x y z
N HIS A 1 24.60 19.30 12.62
CA HIS A 1 24.89 19.14 11.18
C HIS A 1 24.73 20.50 10.51
N MET A 2 25.78 21.03 9.89
CA MET A 2 25.71 22.34 9.22
C MET A 2 25.10 22.19 7.82
N LEU A 3 24.14 23.06 7.51
CA LEU A 3 23.57 23.20 6.16
C LEU A 3 24.66 23.63 5.18
N SER A 4 24.64 23.09 3.96
CA SER A 4 25.62 23.50 2.95
C SER A 4 25.35 24.95 2.51
N ARG A 5 26.35 25.61 1.90
CA ARG A 5 26.19 26.96 1.35
C ARG A 5 25.01 27.06 0.36
N LYS A 6 24.84 26.05 -0.49
CA LYS A 6 23.72 25.98 -1.44
C LYS A 6 22.38 25.86 -0.72
N ASP A 7 22.32 25.16 0.40
CA ASP A 7 21.07 25.01 1.16
C ASP A 7 20.70 26.32 1.84
N MET A 8 21.68 27.02 2.43
CA MET A 8 21.46 28.35 3.01
C MET A 8 20.91 29.34 1.97
N GLU A 9 21.41 29.32 0.74
CA GLU A 9 20.90 30.15 -0.35
C GLU A 9 19.43 29.82 -0.69
N LYS A 10 19.06 28.52 -0.75
CA LYS A 10 17.66 28.08 -0.95
C LYS A 10 16.74 28.57 0.18
N PHE A 11 17.17 28.47 1.44
CA PHE A 11 16.38 28.97 2.58
C PHE A 11 16.17 30.49 2.54
N GLN A 12 17.15 31.26 2.09
CA GLN A 12 17.00 32.71 1.93
C GLN A 12 16.01 33.07 0.82
N VAL A 13 15.96 32.29 -0.26
CA VAL A 13 14.95 32.45 -1.31
C VAL A 13 13.56 32.14 -0.77
N LEU A 14 13.39 30.99 -0.08
CA LEU A 14 12.12 30.58 0.51
C LEU A 14 11.60 31.60 1.54
N LYS A 15 12.47 32.07 2.45
CA LYS A 15 12.11 33.09 3.44
C LYS A 15 11.64 34.38 2.80
N ARG A 16 12.32 34.85 1.75
CA ARG A 16 11.91 36.04 0.98
C ARG A 16 10.57 35.82 0.29
N TYR A 17 10.34 34.64 -0.30
CA TYR A 17 9.07 34.31 -0.94
C TYR A 17 7.90 34.36 0.04
N LEU A 18 8.04 33.73 1.21
CA LEU A 18 7.00 33.72 2.25
C LEU A 18 6.69 35.12 2.76
N HIS A 19 7.73 35.93 2.98
CA HIS A 19 7.57 37.31 3.44
C HIS A 19 6.87 38.20 2.39
N LYS A 20 7.29 38.13 1.12
CA LYS A 20 6.69 38.93 0.04
C LYS A 20 5.22 38.62 -0.23
N ASN A 21 4.79 37.40 0.06
CA ASN A 21 3.40 36.97 -0.10
C ASN A 21 2.59 37.06 1.20
N GLU A 22 3.13 37.73 2.24
CA GLU A 22 2.44 37.97 3.51
C GLU A 22 1.91 36.68 4.18
N ILE A 23 2.63 35.57 4.00
CA ILE A 23 2.26 34.29 4.59
C ILE A 23 2.35 34.40 6.11
N SER A 24 1.33 33.88 6.80
CA SER A 24 1.26 33.95 8.27
C SER A 24 2.53 33.41 8.93
N ALA A 25 2.93 33.99 10.07
CA ALA A 25 4.14 33.59 10.77
C ALA A 25 4.11 32.10 11.17
N ALA A 26 2.94 31.61 11.60
CA ALA A 26 2.75 30.22 11.98
C ALA A 26 2.97 29.26 10.80
N LEU A 27 2.40 29.56 9.62
CA LEU A 27 2.61 28.74 8.42
C LEU A 27 4.04 28.87 7.91
N SER A 28 4.61 30.08 7.92
CA SER A 28 5.99 30.31 7.50
C SER A 28 6.99 29.49 8.32
N MET A 29 6.81 29.42 9.64
CA MET A 29 7.63 28.59 10.52
C MET A 29 7.51 27.10 10.18
N ARG A 30 6.29 26.60 9.96
CA ARG A 30 6.06 25.21 9.57
C ARG A 30 6.69 24.87 8.22
N VAL A 31 6.54 25.74 7.22
CA VAL A 31 7.13 25.55 5.89
C VAL A 31 8.65 25.55 5.96
N MET A 32 9.25 26.47 6.73
CA MET A 32 10.70 26.52 6.91
C MET A 32 11.22 25.28 7.64
N HIS A 33 10.53 24.84 8.69
CA HIS A 33 10.88 23.64 9.43
C HIS A 33 10.76 22.38 8.56
N ASN A 34 9.63 22.22 7.86
CA ASN A 34 9.41 21.11 6.92
C ASN A 34 10.49 21.08 5.83
N ALA A 35 10.81 22.23 5.22
CA ALA A 35 11.88 22.31 4.22
C ALA A 35 13.26 21.94 4.79
N GLN A 36 13.57 22.36 6.02
CA GLN A 36 14.82 22.00 6.70
C GLN A 36 14.89 20.51 6.97
N HIS A 37 13.79 19.94 7.47
CA HIS A 37 13.67 18.53 7.73
C HIS A 37 13.80 17.71 6.43
N ALA A 38 13.04 18.05 5.39
CA ALA A 38 13.10 17.37 4.08
C ALA A 38 14.52 17.36 3.51
N LEU A 39 15.29 18.43 3.74
CA LEU A 39 16.67 18.55 3.28
C LEU A 39 17.66 17.73 4.15
N MET A 40 17.41 17.62 5.46
CA MET A 40 18.17 16.74 6.34
C MET A 40 17.89 15.25 6.08
N GLU A 41 16.62 14.89 5.88
CA GLU A 41 16.22 13.53 5.56
C GLU A 41 16.73 13.11 4.18
N THR A 42 16.71 14.00 3.20
CA THR A 42 17.41 13.81 1.92
C THR A 42 18.90 13.43 2.09
N GLN A 43 19.58 13.97 3.11
CA GLN A 43 20.99 13.67 3.36
C GLN A 43 21.16 12.34 4.11
N ARG A 44 20.19 11.96 4.94
CA ARG A 44 20.18 10.69 5.68
C ARG A 44 19.70 9.51 4.84
N PHE A 45 18.76 9.75 3.95
CA PHE A 45 18.09 8.77 3.12
C PHE A 45 18.13 9.25 1.67
N MET A 46 18.74 8.43 0.82
CA MET A 46 18.86 8.70 -0.59
C MET A 46 17.55 8.33 -1.28
N GLU A 47 16.81 9.33 -1.72
CA GLU A 47 15.62 9.16 -2.54
C GLU A 47 15.97 8.44 -3.85
N GLU A 48 15.18 7.44 -4.25
CA GLU A 48 15.43 6.62 -5.46
C GLU A 48 15.62 7.49 -6.71
N SER A 49 14.80 8.53 -6.86
CA SER A 49 14.82 9.47 -7.99
C SER A 49 16.15 10.20 -8.17
N ARG A 50 16.99 10.24 -7.13
CA ARG A 50 18.31 10.90 -7.14
C ARG A 50 19.43 9.94 -7.52
N VAL A 51 19.16 8.64 -7.58
CA VAL A 51 20.15 7.63 -7.94
C VAL A 51 20.07 7.39 -9.44
N GLU A 52 20.79 8.21 -10.21
CA GLU A 52 20.75 8.17 -11.69
C GLU A 52 21.04 6.79 -12.27
N LEU A 53 21.88 5.99 -11.60
CA LEU A 53 22.20 4.61 -12.02
C LEU A 53 20.99 3.67 -11.96
N LEU A 54 19.99 3.93 -11.10
CA LEU A 54 18.76 3.13 -11.06
C LEU A 54 17.94 3.25 -12.34
N ASN A 55 18.13 4.33 -13.11
CA ASN A 55 17.46 4.50 -14.41
C ASN A 55 18.10 3.66 -15.53
N ILE A 56 19.30 3.11 -15.31
CA ILE A 56 20.07 2.38 -16.31
C ILE A 56 19.98 0.86 -16.10
N ILE A 57 19.77 0.42 -14.85
CA ILE A 57 19.59 -1.00 -14.55
C ILE A 57 18.27 -1.53 -15.11
N SER A 58 18.24 -2.84 -15.39
CA SER A 58 17.08 -3.48 -15.98
C SER A 58 15.90 -3.52 -15.02
N GLU A 59 14.69 -3.50 -15.57
CA GLU A 59 13.46 -3.53 -14.78
C GLU A 59 13.34 -4.74 -13.83
N PRO A 60 13.74 -5.98 -14.21
CA PRO A 60 13.73 -7.10 -13.29
C PRO A 60 14.60 -6.88 -12.04
N LEU A 61 15.80 -6.30 -12.21
CA LEU A 61 16.70 -6.02 -11.08
C LEU A 61 16.15 -4.90 -10.18
N ARG A 62 15.49 -3.89 -10.75
CA ARG A 62 14.77 -2.88 -9.96
C ARG A 62 13.64 -3.49 -9.15
N ALA A 63 12.92 -4.45 -9.73
CA ALA A 63 11.84 -5.13 -9.04
C ALA A 63 12.37 -5.98 -7.87
N GLU A 64 13.48 -6.70 -8.06
CA GLU A 64 14.17 -7.41 -6.97
C GLU A 64 14.67 -6.46 -5.88
N LEU A 65 15.27 -5.32 -6.25
CA LEU A 65 15.68 -4.28 -5.31
C LEU A 65 14.50 -3.77 -4.48
N HIS A 66 13.37 -3.46 -5.12
CA HIS A 66 12.17 -2.97 -4.42
C HIS A 66 11.58 -4.04 -3.52
N PHE A 67 11.66 -5.32 -3.91
CA PHE A 67 11.26 -6.42 -3.05
C PHE A 67 12.10 -6.48 -1.78
N GLU A 68 13.43 -6.47 -1.90
CA GLU A 68 14.35 -6.45 -0.74
C GLU A 68 14.14 -5.21 0.15
N LEU A 69 13.80 -4.06 -0.44
CA LEU A 69 13.55 -2.83 0.29
C LEU A 69 12.21 -2.83 1.05
N TYR A 70 11.14 -3.33 0.43
CA TYR A 70 9.76 -3.15 0.93
C TYR A 70 9.14 -4.41 1.54
N ALA A 71 9.57 -5.62 1.17
CA ALA A 71 9.04 -6.85 1.74
C ALA A 71 9.21 -6.92 3.27
N PRO A 72 10.36 -6.52 3.88
CA PRO A 72 10.49 -6.50 5.34
C PRO A 72 9.52 -5.52 6.02
N VAL A 73 9.20 -4.40 5.35
CA VAL A 73 8.24 -3.41 5.87
C VAL A 73 6.82 -3.96 5.82
N LEU A 74 6.45 -4.65 4.74
CA LEU A 74 5.14 -5.30 4.62
C LEU A 74 5.00 -6.49 5.57
N ALA A 75 6.08 -7.23 5.84
CA ALA A 75 6.07 -8.43 6.67
C ALA A 75 5.73 -8.19 8.15
N VAL A 76 5.70 -6.94 8.61
CA VAL A 76 5.16 -6.59 9.95
C VAL A 76 3.66 -6.92 10.05
N HIS A 77 2.97 -6.91 8.90
CA HIS A 77 1.56 -7.21 8.83
C HIS A 77 1.34 -8.70 8.53
N PRO A 78 0.57 -9.45 9.34
CA PRO A 78 0.44 -10.91 9.22
C PRO A 78 -0.02 -11.40 7.84
N PHE A 79 -1.03 -10.76 7.25
CA PHE A 79 -1.49 -11.08 5.89
C PHE A 79 -0.37 -10.97 4.85
N PHE A 80 0.35 -9.85 4.82
CA PHE A 80 1.42 -9.63 3.84
C PHE A 80 2.62 -10.54 4.08
N ARG A 81 2.95 -10.86 5.34
CA ARG A 81 3.97 -11.88 5.64
C ARG A 81 3.63 -13.22 4.99
N CYS A 82 2.37 -13.67 5.11
CA CYS A 82 1.93 -14.90 4.46
C CYS A 82 1.92 -14.78 2.93
N PHE A 83 1.56 -13.60 2.40
CA PHE A 83 1.53 -13.36 0.95
C PHE A 83 2.94 -13.37 0.33
N ILE A 84 3.93 -12.80 1.04
CA ILE A 84 5.36 -12.83 0.67
C ILE A 84 5.86 -14.27 0.58
N ASP A 85 5.56 -15.09 1.58
CA ASP A 85 5.98 -16.48 1.62
C ASP A 85 5.30 -17.34 0.54
N ALA A 86 4.00 -17.11 0.30
CA ALA A 86 3.22 -17.92 -0.63
C ALA A 86 3.49 -17.55 -2.10
N CYS A 87 3.68 -16.26 -2.40
CA CYS A 87 3.71 -15.75 -3.77
C CYS A 87 4.79 -14.68 -3.97
N PRO A 88 6.08 -14.98 -3.76
CA PRO A 88 7.16 -14.00 -3.84
C PRO A 88 7.19 -13.29 -5.20
N GLN A 89 6.91 -13.99 -6.31
CA GLN A 89 6.84 -13.42 -7.65
C GLN A 89 5.79 -12.31 -7.82
N VAL A 90 4.65 -12.44 -7.13
CA VAL A 90 3.59 -11.42 -7.13
C VAL A 90 4.01 -10.26 -6.25
N MET A 91 4.56 -10.58 -5.08
CA MET A 91 5.05 -9.59 -4.13
C MET A 91 6.22 -8.77 -4.67
N THR A 92 7.10 -9.34 -5.51
CA THR A 92 8.15 -8.58 -6.21
C THR A 92 7.54 -7.51 -7.11
N LYS A 93 6.51 -7.86 -7.90
CA LYS A 93 5.84 -6.90 -8.77
C LYS A 93 5.05 -5.85 -7.99
N LEU A 94 4.41 -6.26 -6.89
CA LEU A 94 3.67 -5.38 -6.00
C LEU A 94 4.61 -4.39 -5.31
N CYS A 95 5.71 -4.86 -4.74
CA CYS A 95 6.74 -4.00 -4.15
C CYS A 95 7.30 -3.02 -5.18
N HIS A 96 7.46 -3.46 -6.43
CA HIS A 96 7.98 -2.61 -7.48
C HIS A 96 7.00 -1.53 -7.95
N LYS A 97 5.71 -1.85 -8.06
CA LYS A 97 4.71 -0.98 -8.72
C LYS A 97 3.79 -0.22 -7.76
N ALA A 98 3.49 -0.78 -6.59
CA ALA A 98 2.47 -0.26 -5.68
C ALA A 98 3.06 0.48 -4.47
N MET A 99 4.36 0.35 -4.23
CA MET A 99 5.01 0.90 -3.03
C MET A 99 5.66 2.25 -3.32
N SER A 100 5.56 3.16 -2.36
CA SER A 100 6.26 4.45 -2.40
C SER A 100 6.65 4.91 -1.00
N GLN A 101 7.56 5.87 -0.91
CA GLN A 101 7.97 6.50 0.34
C GLN A 101 7.31 7.87 0.50
N LEU A 102 6.97 8.23 1.74
CA LEU A 102 6.48 9.55 2.10
C LEU A 102 7.20 10.04 3.36
N LEU A 103 7.77 11.24 3.29
CA LEU A 103 8.33 11.95 4.42
C LEU A 103 7.32 12.99 4.89
N VAL A 104 6.98 12.96 6.18
CA VAL A 104 6.07 13.93 6.79
C VAL A 104 6.76 14.61 7.96
N SER A 105 6.53 15.92 8.12
CA SER A 105 7.11 16.68 9.23
C SER A 105 6.11 16.83 10.36
N THR A 106 6.66 17.01 11.55
CA THR A 106 5.89 17.27 12.76
C THR A 106 4.83 18.35 12.52
N GLY A 107 3.58 18.03 12.84
CA GLY A 107 2.46 18.93 12.69
C GLY A 107 1.69 18.81 11.38
N ASP A 108 2.21 18.07 10.39
CA ASP A 108 1.52 17.85 9.12
C ASP A 108 0.34 16.90 9.30
N VAL A 109 -0.77 17.24 8.66
CA VAL A 109 -2.01 16.45 8.65
C VAL A 109 -2.00 15.62 7.38
N LEU A 110 -2.11 14.30 7.52
CA LEU A 110 -2.09 13.37 6.40
C LEU A 110 -3.48 13.18 5.80
N PHE A 111 -4.50 13.13 6.64
CA PHE A 111 -5.90 13.09 6.23
C PHE A 111 -6.82 13.51 7.37
N MET A 112 -8.06 13.87 6.99
CA MET A 112 -9.12 14.32 7.91
C MET A 112 -10.28 13.32 7.98
N PRO A 113 -11.07 13.32 9.07
CA PRO A 113 -12.29 12.52 9.12
C PRO A 113 -13.26 12.96 8.01
N GLY A 114 -13.86 11.98 7.35
CA GLY A 114 -14.76 12.21 6.21
C GLY A 114 -14.06 12.33 4.85
N GLU A 115 -12.72 12.32 4.82
CA GLU A 115 -11.96 12.36 3.57
C GLU A 115 -11.99 11.00 2.88
N VAL A 116 -12.36 11.00 1.59
CA VAL A 116 -12.25 9.83 0.71
C VAL A 116 -10.84 9.80 0.12
N PRO A 117 -10.04 8.75 0.38
CA PRO A 117 -8.66 8.68 -0.08
C PRO A 117 -8.54 8.75 -1.61
N SER A 118 -7.70 9.64 -2.13
CA SER A 118 -7.41 9.75 -3.57
C SER A 118 -5.95 10.15 -3.83
N PRO A 119 -5.08 9.21 -4.24
CA PRO A 119 -5.33 7.77 -4.36
C PRO A 119 -5.48 7.08 -2.99
N PRO A 120 -6.20 5.94 -2.92
CA PRO A 120 -6.31 5.13 -1.71
C PRO A 120 -5.00 4.43 -1.36
N ARG A 121 -4.54 4.64 -0.11
CA ARG A 121 -3.26 4.12 0.36
C ARG A 121 -3.35 3.60 1.79
N MET A 122 -2.70 2.46 2.01
CA MET A 122 -2.37 1.95 3.34
C MET A 122 -0.99 2.48 3.74
N PHE A 123 -0.80 2.79 5.02
CA PHE A 123 0.41 3.41 5.55
C PHE A 123 1.17 2.43 6.45
N PHE A 124 2.48 2.42 6.35
CA PHE A 124 3.41 1.73 7.25
C PHE A 124 4.37 2.74 7.86
N VAL A 125 4.47 2.77 9.19
CA VAL A 125 5.37 3.69 9.89
C VAL A 125 6.74 3.05 10.01
N CYS A 126 7.73 3.57 9.29
CA CYS A 126 9.10 3.06 9.36
C CYS A 126 9.94 3.74 10.45
N SER A 127 9.68 5.02 10.70
CA SER A 127 10.28 5.79 11.80
C SER A 127 9.42 7.00 12.15
N GLY A 128 9.55 7.47 13.38
CA GLY A 128 8.75 8.57 13.91
C GLY A 128 7.46 8.10 14.60
N GLU A 129 6.59 9.06 14.88
CA GLU A 129 5.31 8.85 15.55
C GLU A 129 4.20 9.68 14.91
N LEU A 130 3.08 9.03 14.65
CA LEU A 130 1.84 9.65 14.20
C LEU A 130 0.85 9.71 15.37
N SER A 131 -0.05 10.68 15.33
CA SER A 131 -1.18 10.82 16.25
C SER A 131 -2.49 10.73 15.45
N TYR A 132 -3.33 9.79 15.83
CA TYR A 132 -4.67 9.60 15.29
C TYR A 132 -5.68 10.19 16.27
N HIS A 133 -6.48 11.13 15.80
CA HIS A 133 -7.46 11.87 16.59
C HIS A 133 -8.86 11.44 16.18
N TYR A 134 -9.56 10.81 17.10
CA TYR A 134 -10.97 10.46 16.93
C TYR A 134 -11.87 11.70 17.03
N VAL A 135 -13.04 11.63 16.39
CA VAL A 135 -14.06 12.70 16.46
C VAL A 135 -14.55 12.93 17.90
N ASN A 136 -14.50 11.90 18.76
CA ASN A 136 -14.86 12.00 20.18
C ASN A 136 -13.75 12.63 21.06
N GLY A 137 -12.63 13.04 20.48
CA GLY A 137 -11.49 13.66 21.17
C GLY A 137 -10.44 12.69 21.71
N ALA A 138 -10.63 11.38 21.60
CA ALA A 138 -9.59 10.41 21.94
C ALA A 138 -8.41 10.52 20.97
N VAL A 139 -7.19 10.31 21.49
CA VAL A 139 -5.96 10.33 20.69
C VAL A 139 -5.20 9.03 20.89
N VAL A 140 -4.79 8.40 19.80
CA VAL A 140 -3.96 7.20 19.79
C VAL A 140 -2.68 7.49 19.01
N TYR A 141 -1.54 7.10 19.57
CA TYR A 141 -0.26 7.24 18.91
C TYR A 141 0.09 5.96 18.15
N VAL A 142 0.61 6.13 16.94
CA VAL A 142 1.04 5.03 16.07
C VAL A 142 2.53 5.19 15.80
N GLN A 143 3.28 4.16 16.17
CA GLN A 143 4.73 4.15 16.22
C GLN A 143 5.34 3.32 15.09
N ALA A 144 6.67 3.40 14.96
CA ALA A 144 7.43 2.60 14.01
C ALA A 144 7.14 1.10 14.16
N GLY A 145 6.96 0.41 13.03
CA GLY A 145 6.57 -1.01 12.97
C GLY A 145 5.06 -1.24 12.90
N GLN A 146 4.24 -0.21 13.07
CA GLN A 146 2.78 -0.30 12.93
C GLN A 146 2.31 0.20 11.56
N TRP A 147 1.06 -0.12 11.23
CA TRP A 147 0.39 0.28 9.99
C TRP A 147 -0.91 1.02 10.27
N LEU A 148 -1.47 1.67 9.25
CA LEU A 148 -2.76 2.34 9.30
C LEU A 148 -3.51 2.20 7.98
N SER A 149 -4.83 2.40 8.05
CA SER A 149 -5.77 2.46 6.93
C SER A 149 -5.80 1.17 6.10
N GLU A 150 -5.62 0.01 6.72
CA GLU A 150 -5.75 -1.29 6.03
C GLU A 150 -7.12 -1.44 5.32
N ALA A 151 -8.18 -0.88 5.91
CA ALA A 151 -9.53 -0.94 5.36
C ALA A 151 -9.65 -0.39 3.93
N VAL A 152 -8.75 0.51 3.50
CA VAL A 152 -8.73 1.04 2.12
C VAL A 152 -8.43 -0.03 1.06
N LEU A 153 -7.86 -1.17 1.47
CA LEU A 153 -7.56 -2.29 0.57
C LEU A 153 -8.79 -3.15 0.27
N TRP A 154 -9.76 -3.18 1.20
CA TRP A 154 -10.83 -4.18 1.25
C TRP A 154 -12.24 -3.60 1.10
N ALA A 155 -12.37 -2.29 1.28
CA ALA A 155 -13.65 -1.60 1.33
C ALA A 155 -13.56 -0.21 0.70
N SER A 156 -14.71 0.29 0.25
CA SER A 156 -14.84 1.72 -0.07
C SER A 156 -14.74 2.51 1.22
N TRP A 157 -13.55 3.05 1.46
CA TRP A 157 -13.19 3.63 2.75
C TRP A 157 -13.28 5.15 2.73
N THR A 158 -13.66 5.70 3.87
CA THR A 158 -13.58 7.12 4.19
C THR A 158 -12.89 7.20 5.53
N HIS A 159 -11.87 8.06 5.66
CA HIS A 159 -11.12 8.16 6.90
C HIS A 159 -12.05 8.51 8.07
N GLN A 160 -11.91 7.79 9.19
CA GLN A 160 -12.81 7.90 10.33
C GLN A 160 -12.31 8.89 11.39
N GLY A 161 -11.07 9.37 11.23
CA GLY A 161 -10.38 10.27 12.16
C GLY A 161 -9.35 11.12 11.44
N MET A 162 -8.71 12.03 12.18
CA MET A 162 -7.63 12.86 11.66
C MET A 162 -6.30 12.19 11.99
N LEU A 163 -5.47 11.96 10.98
CA LEU A 163 -4.10 11.50 11.16
C LEU A 163 -3.13 12.66 11.00
N LYS A 164 -2.27 12.84 12.00
CA LYS A 164 -1.31 13.95 12.05
C LYS A 164 0.05 13.47 12.54
N ALA A 165 1.12 13.93 11.93
CA ALA A 165 2.48 13.69 12.38
C ALA A 165 2.75 14.33 13.75
N ALA A 166 3.07 13.50 14.75
CA ALA A 166 3.43 13.93 16.11
C ALA A 166 4.94 14.19 16.22
N SER A 167 5.73 13.48 15.42
CA SER A 167 7.13 13.80 15.12
C SER A 167 7.35 13.81 13.61
N ASP A 168 8.57 14.09 13.21
CA ASP A 168 9.00 13.79 11.85
C ASP A 168 8.94 12.28 11.61
N CYS A 169 8.33 11.87 10.49
CA CYS A 169 8.11 10.46 10.18
C CYS A 169 8.56 10.09 8.76
N ARG A 170 9.01 8.85 8.63
CA ARG A 170 9.20 8.18 7.34
C ARG A 170 8.18 7.07 7.22
N LEU A 171 7.36 7.18 6.18
CA LEU A 171 6.27 6.26 5.90
C LEU A 171 6.54 5.53 4.59
N VAL A 172 6.06 4.30 4.53
CA VAL A 172 5.94 3.54 3.30
C VAL A 172 4.46 3.36 3.01
N LEU A 173 4.08 3.59 1.76
CA LEU A 173 2.69 3.59 1.32
C LEU A 173 2.47 2.46 0.32
N LEU A 174 1.37 1.73 0.50
CA LEU A 174 0.88 0.75 -0.46
C LEU A 174 -0.36 1.32 -1.17
N ASP A 175 -0.28 1.47 -2.49
CA ASP A 175 -1.41 1.89 -3.33
C ASP A 175 -2.43 0.75 -3.47
N ALA A 176 -3.66 1.00 -3.00
CA ALA A 176 -4.72 0.00 -2.96
C ALA A 176 -5.17 -0.42 -4.37
N ASN A 177 -5.23 0.51 -5.32
CA ASN A 177 -5.71 0.21 -6.68
C ASN A 177 -4.73 -0.72 -7.40
N ILE A 178 -3.43 -0.43 -7.28
CA ILE A 178 -2.38 -1.25 -7.89
C ILE A 178 -2.30 -2.60 -7.18
N PHE A 179 -2.42 -2.63 -5.84
CA PHE A 179 -2.49 -3.85 -5.06
C PHE A 179 -3.62 -4.77 -5.54
N VAL A 180 -4.86 -4.26 -5.59
CA VAL A 180 -6.05 -4.98 -6.04
C VAL A 180 -5.83 -5.53 -7.44
N HIS A 181 -5.40 -4.68 -8.37
CA HIS A 181 -5.16 -5.08 -9.76
C HIS A 181 -4.14 -6.23 -9.86
N LEU A 182 -3.00 -6.12 -9.16
CA LEU A 182 -1.98 -7.16 -9.20
C LEU A 182 -2.46 -8.46 -8.53
N SER A 183 -3.22 -8.38 -7.45
CA SER A 183 -3.79 -9.56 -6.78
C SER A 183 -4.82 -10.32 -7.64
N GLU A 184 -5.44 -9.66 -8.63
CA GLU A 184 -6.43 -10.28 -9.53
C GLU A 184 -5.82 -10.84 -10.81
N VAL A 185 -4.69 -10.29 -11.27
CA VAL A 185 -4.07 -10.66 -12.54
C VAL A 185 -3.24 -11.95 -12.45
N PHE A 186 -2.74 -12.28 -11.26
CA PHE A 186 -1.95 -13.50 -11.07
C PHE A 186 -2.82 -14.64 -10.57
N ASP A 187 -2.70 -15.81 -11.21
CA ASP A 187 -3.22 -17.06 -10.67
C ASP A 187 -2.27 -17.54 -9.57
N HIS A 188 -2.76 -17.56 -8.34
CA HIS A 188 -1.97 -17.93 -7.18
C HIS A 188 -2.83 -18.55 -6.09
N ASP A 189 -2.26 -19.49 -5.34
CA ASP A 189 -2.99 -20.26 -4.32
C ASP A 189 -3.28 -19.47 -3.04
N PHE A 190 -2.72 -18.25 -2.92
CA PHE A 190 -2.98 -17.36 -1.81
C PHE A 190 -4.31 -16.62 -1.99
N ASP A 191 -5.36 -17.03 -1.27
CA ASP A 191 -6.69 -16.44 -1.44
C ASP A 191 -6.84 -15.08 -0.72
N VAL A 192 -6.40 -14.02 -1.40
CA VAL A 192 -6.55 -12.61 -0.98
C VAL A 192 -8.02 -12.26 -0.72
N ARG A 193 -8.94 -12.81 -1.53
CA ARG A 193 -10.38 -12.51 -1.43
C ARG A 193 -10.98 -13.09 -0.15
N LYS A 194 -10.49 -14.24 0.30
CA LYS A 194 -10.91 -14.84 1.57
C LYS A 194 -10.57 -13.91 2.74
N TYR A 195 -9.34 -13.41 2.82
CA TYR A 195 -8.95 -12.45 3.85
C TYR A 195 -9.78 -11.17 3.78
N ALA A 196 -9.89 -10.57 2.59
CA ALA A 196 -10.66 -9.34 2.40
C ALA A 196 -12.12 -9.47 2.85
N ARG A 197 -12.77 -10.58 2.49
CA ARG A 197 -14.16 -10.85 2.88
C ARG A 197 -14.29 -10.99 4.39
N THR A 198 -13.43 -11.79 5.02
CA THR A 198 -13.46 -11.97 6.47
C THR A 198 -13.22 -10.65 7.20
N PHE A 199 -12.24 -9.85 6.77
CA PHE A 199 -11.98 -8.54 7.34
C PHE A 199 -13.25 -7.65 7.34
N VAL A 200 -13.93 -7.56 6.19
CA VAL A 200 -15.17 -6.76 6.07
C VAL A 200 -16.33 -7.37 6.86
N GLU A 201 -16.47 -8.70 6.90
CA GLU A 201 -17.48 -9.37 7.70
C GLU A 201 -17.30 -9.12 9.21
N CYS A 202 -16.07 -9.24 9.71
CA CYS A 202 -15.74 -8.95 11.11
C CYS A 202 -16.05 -7.48 11.45
N MET A 203 -15.70 -6.55 10.56
CA MET A 203 -16.03 -5.13 10.71
C MET A 203 -17.55 -4.90 10.76
N ASN A 204 -18.32 -5.49 9.84
CA ASN A 204 -19.77 -5.34 9.79
C ASN A 204 -20.48 -5.99 10.99
N LYS A 205 -19.91 -7.05 11.58
CA LYS A 205 -20.38 -7.66 12.83
C LYS A 205 -20.01 -6.86 14.09
N GLY A 206 -19.19 -5.82 13.95
CA GLY A 206 -18.73 -4.99 15.07
C GLY A 206 -17.68 -5.65 15.96
N LEU A 207 -16.90 -6.59 15.42
CA LEU A 207 -15.82 -7.24 16.18
C LEU A 207 -14.63 -6.31 16.42
N PHE A 208 -14.49 -5.28 15.60
CA PHE A 208 -13.63 -4.14 15.85
C PHE A 208 -14.29 -2.87 15.30
N ASP A 209 -13.94 -1.73 15.89
CA ASP A 209 -14.47 -0.44 15.45
C ASP A 209 -13.97 -0.12 14.03
N PRO A 210 -14.84 0.41 13.15
CA PRO A 210 -14.40 0.93 11.87
C PRO A 210 -13.49 2.13 12.13
N SER A 211 -12.18 1.92 12.00
CA SER A 211 -11.16 2.95 12.22
C SER A 211 -9.98 2.74 11.26
N ASP A 212 -9.13 3.76 11.15
CA ASP A 212 -7.89 3.69 10.38
C ASP A 212 -6.75 3.01 11.14
N LEU A 213 -6.98 2.54 12.36
CA LEU A 213 -5.97 1.89 13.18
C LEU A 213 -5.97 0.37 12.96
N PRO A 214 -4.85 -0.32 13.27
CA PRO A 214 -4.84 -1.77 13.31
C PRO A 214 -5.92 -2.32 14.24
N TYR A 215 -6.54 -3.43 13.86
CA TYR A 215 -7.34 -4.21 14.80
C TYR A 215 -6.44 -4.73 15.92
N ARG A 216 -7.01 -4.92 17.11
CA ARG A 216 -6.31 -5.63 18.19
C ARG A 216 -6.14 -7.09 17.77
N GLU A 217 -4.93 -7.63 17.94
CA GLU A 217 -4.54 -8.98 17.50
C GLU A 217 -5.42 -10.11 18.08
N ASP A 218 -6.26 -9.81 19.07
CA ASP A 218 -7.15 -10.76 19.75
C ASP A 218 -8.41 -11.14 18.95
N SER A 219 -8.54 -10.74 17.68
CA SER A 219 -9.69 -11.15 16.85
C SER A 219 -9.50 -12.59 16.34
N ASP A 220 -10.08 -13.55 17.07
CA ASP A 220 -10.00 -14.98 16.77
C ASP A 220 -10.32 -15.31 15.30
N GLU A 221 -11.33 -14.64 14.71
CA GLU A 221 -11.79 -14.89 13.33
C GLU A 221 -10.76 -14.49 12.27
N ILE A 222 -10.09 -13.34 12.43
CA ILE A 222 -9.06 -12.89 11.49
C ILE A 222 -7.80 -13.75 11.65
N MET A 223 -7.44 -14.08 12.89
CA MET A 223 -6.28 -14.92 13.19
C MET A 223 -6.46 -16.34 12.64
N GLU A 224 -7.68 -16.90 12.72
CA GLU A 224 -8.00 -18.19 12.10
C GLU A 224 -7.78 -18.15 10.58
N VAL A 225 -8.24 -17.09 9.90
CA VAL A 225 -8.02 -16.95 8.45
C VAL A 225 -6.54 -16.78 8.12
N ILE A 226 -5.79 -15.98 8.89
CA ILE A 226 -4.34 -15.83 8.72
C ILE A 226 -3.65 -17.19 8.89
N SER A 227 -4.02 -17.98 9.90
CA SER A 227 -3.45 -19.32 10.11
C SER A 227 -3.79 -20.29 8.98
N ALA A 228 -5.03 -20.25 8.47
CA ALA A 228 -5.45 -21.07 7.35
C ALA A 228 -4.66 -20.73 6.08
N LEU A 229 -4.37 -19.44 5.85
CA LEU A 229 -3.52 -18.99 4.74
C LEU A 229 -2.07 -19.50 4.86
N GLN A 230 -1.56 -19.72 6.09
CA GLN A 230 -0.25 -20.35 6.30
C GLN A 230 -0.28 -21.85 5.99
N THR A 231 -1.34 -22.57 6.36
CA THR A 231 -1.42 -24.04 6.20
C THR A 231 -1.52 -24.52 4.75
N VAL A 232 -2.05 -23.73 3.81
CA VAL A 232 -2.12 -24.10 2.37
C VAL A 232 -0.74 -24.54 1.84
N ARG A 233 0.34 -23.94 2.37
CA ARG A 233 1.73 -24.23 2.06
C ARG A 233 2.21 -25.62 2.47
N GLU A 234 1.81 -26.14 3.62
CA GLU A 234 2.28 -27.44 4.12
C GLU A 234 1.80 -28.58 3.22
N THR A 235 0.55 -28.50 2.77
CA THR A 235 -0.04 -29.45 1.82
C THR A 235 0.58 -29.42 0.43
N GLN A 236 1.03 -28.26 -0.07
CA GLN A 236 1.66 -28.16 -1.39
C GLN A 236 3.11 -28.63 -1.40
N THR A 237 3.84 -28.50 -0.29
CA THR A 237 5.23 -28.96 -0.19
C THR A 237 5.33 -30.49 -0.15
N LEU A 238 4.26 -31.19 0.26
CA LEU A 238 4.21 -32.66 0.35
C LEU A 238 3.74 -33.38 -0.93
N LEU A 239 3.35 -32.66 -1.98
CA LEU A 239 2.78 -33.24 -3.22
C LEU A 239 3.74 -33.24 -4.41
N VAL A 240 5.06 -33.09 -4.22
CA VAL A 240 6.03 -33.33 -5.30
C VAL A 240 6.26 -34.84 -5.43
N PRO A 241 5.85 -35.51 -6.53
CA PRO A 241 6.25 -36.88 -6.77
C PRO A 241 7.74 -36.90 -7.07
N ASP A 242 8.49 -37.70 -6.33
CA ASP A 242 9.91 -37.94 -6.57
C ASP A 242 10.12 -38.57 -7.96
N SER A 243 10.32 -37.73 -8.98
CA SER A 243 10.65 -38.17 -10.33
C SER A 243 12.17 -38.21 -10.52
N SER A 244 12.85 -38.98 -9.68
CA SER A 244 14.28 -39.24 -9.81
C SER A 244 14.56 -40.54 -10.57
N HIS A 245 13.97 -40.80 -11.73
CA HIS A 245 14.49 -41.83 -12.67
C HIS A 245 13.95 -41.67 -14.09
N SER A 246 14.73 -41.05 -15.00
CA SER A 246 15.07 -41.65 -16.31
C SER A 246 16.01 -40.74 -17.11
N LYS A 247 17.21 -41.26 -17.36
CA LYS A 247 18.21 -40.73 -18.30
C LYS A 247 17.89 -41.17 -19.73
N LEU A 248 18.23 -40.29 -20.68
CA LEU A 248 18.72 -40.55 -22.05
C LEU A 248 17.76 -41.21 -23.07
N LEU A 249 17.50 -40.48 -24.17
CA LEU A 249 17.82 -40.91 -25.53
C LEU A 249 17.75 -39.71 -26.51
N ARG A 250 18.90 -39.39 -27.12
CA ARG A 250 19.01 -38.57 -28.34
C ARG A 250 18.65 -39.45 -29.55
N ARG A 251 17.86 -38.92 -30.51
CA ARG A 251 18.23 -38.93 -31.94
C ARG A 251 17.32 -38.06 -32.80
N SER A 252 17.97 -37.35 -33.72
CA SER A 252 17.49 -36.49 -34.79
C SER A 252 16.81 -37.26 -35.94
N SER A 253 15.88 -36.61 -36.66
CA SER A 253 16.05 -36.19 -38.08
C SER A 253 14.73 -35.76 -38.75
N SER A 254 14.71 -34.49 -39.19
CA SER A 254 14.20 -33.93 -40.46
C SER A 254 13.13 -34.65 -41.29
N GLN A 255 12.05 -33.93 -41.67
CA GLN A 255 11.77 -33.55 -43.06
C GLN A 255 10.58 -32.57 -43.21
N SER A 256 10.69 -31.71 -44.23
CA SER A 256 9.85 -30.58 -44.64
C SER A 256 8.69 -30.95 -45.57
N LEU A 257 7.68 -30.07 -45.68
CA LEU A 257 7.06 -29.49 -46.91
C LEU A 257 5.74 -28.79 -46.52
N ALA A 258 5.62 -27.46 -46.65
CA ALA A 258 4.87 -26.72 -47.71
C ALA A 258 3.36 -27.06 -47.76
N SER A 259 2.36 -26.17 -47.79
CA SER A 259 2.25 -24.78 -48.29
C SER A 259 0.89 -24.15 -47.93
N SER A 260 0.82 -22.82 -48.12
CA SER A 260 -0.33 -22.00 -48.59
C SER A 260 -1.54 -21.67 -47.68
N HIS A 261 -1.52 -20.41 -47.23
CA HIS A 261 -2.56 -19.36 -47.38
C HIS A 261 -4.04 -19.74 -47.20
N THR A 262 -4.69 -19.15 -46.20
CA THR A 262 -5.81 -18.22 -46.40
C THR A 262 -5.90 -17.22 -45.24
N ASN A 263 -6.23 -15.99 -45.60
CA ASN A 263 -6.49 -14.84 -44.75
C ASN A 263 -8.00 -14.84 -44.45
N SER A 264 -8.43 -14.74 -43.19
CA SER A 264 -9.79 -14.28 -42.86
C SER A 264 -9.89 -13.78 -41.43
N MET A 265 -10.02 -12.46 -41.36
CA MET A 265 -10.67 -11.64 -40.35
C MET A 265 -11.89 -12.27 -39.65
N LEU A 266 -12.03 -11.88 -38.37
CA LEU A 266 -13.26 -11.69 -37.59
C LEU A 266 -14.00 -12.93 -37.03
N SER A 267 -13.75 -13.22 -35.76
CA SER A 267 -14.79 -12.99 -34.74
C SER A 267 -14.12 -12.59 -33.41
N GLU A 268 -13.91 -11.29 -33.23
CA GLU A 268 -14.17 -10.67 -31.92
C GLU A 268 -15.60 -11.03 -31.50
N ASP A 269 -15.86 -11.11 -30.19
CA ASP A 269 -17.16 -11.44 -29.56
C ASP A 269 -17.37 -12.91 -29.17
N MET A 270 -16.53 -13.39 -28.27
CA MET A 270 -16.96 -14.23 -27.13
C MET A 270 -15.90 -14.05 -26.05
N TRP A 271 -16.26 -14.07 -24.77
CA TRP A 271 -15.45 -13.71 -23.58
C TRP A 271 -15.70 -12.29 -23.01
N ALA A 272 -16.87 -11.71 -23.28
CA ALA A 272 -17.51 -10.77 -22.36
C ALA A 272 -18.09 -11.54 -21.14
N GLY A 273 -17.23 -12.28 -20.44
CA GLY A 273 -17.50 -12.78 -19.10
C GLY A 273 -17.28 -11.65 -18.12
N GLN A 274 -18.38 -11.02 -17.72
CA GLN A 274 -18.49 -9.90 -16.79
C GLN A 274 -17.63 -10.10 -15.52
N ARG A 275 -16.36 -9.65 -15.56
CA ARG A 275 -15.48 -9.58 -14.38
C ARG A 275 -16.02 -8.50 -13.46
N LYS A 276 -16.91 -8.90 -12.55
CA LYS A 276 -17.28 -8.07 -11.40
C LYS A 276 -16.03 -7.89 -10.55
N SER A 277 -15.54 -6.66 -10.42
CA SER A 277 -14.56 -6.28 -9.40
C SER A 277 -15.18 -6.56 -8.03
N VAL A 278 -14.54 -7.39 -7.21
CA VAL A 278 -15.12 -7.92 -5.93
C VAL A 278 -14.52 -7.25 -4.69
N LEU A 279 -13.41 -6.52 -4.79
CA LEU A 279 -12.66 -6.09 -3.61
C LEU A 279 -13.17 -4.80 -2.94
N MET A 280 -14.26 -4.21 -3.40
CA MET A 280 -14.84 -3.00 -2.79
C MET A 280 -16.26 -3.29 -2.31
N VAL A 281 -16.36 -3.88 -1.13
CA VAL A 281 -17.63 -3.98 -0.42
C VAL A 281 -17.81 -2.68 0.38
N THR A 282 -18.94 -1.99 0.22
CA THR A 282 -19.28 -0.86 1.09
C THR A 282 -19.59 -1.40 2.49
N PRO A 283 -18.90 -0.95 3.55
CA PRO A 283 -19.27 -1.29 4.91
C PRO A 283 -20.72 -0.86 5.15
N THR A 284 -21.52 -1.73 5.75
CA THR A 284 -22.88 -1.35 6.15
C THR A 284 -22.77 -0.55 7.44
N ASN A 285 -22.43 0.74 7.34
CA ASN A 285 -22.55 1.64 8.46
C ASN A 285 -24.01 1.69 8.87
N GLY A 286 -24.34 1.11 10.03
CA GLY A 286 -25.60 1.34 10.71
C GLY A 286 -25.79 2.86 10.80
N ALA A 287 -26.82 3.36 10.13
CA ALA A 287 -27.19 4.76 10.12
C ALA A 287 -27.41 5.27 11.55
N ARG A 288 -26.38 5.82 12.18
CA ARG A 288 -26.56 6.86 13.20
C ARG A 288 -26.68 8.16 12.44
N GLN A 289 -27.93 8.44 12.05
CA GLN A 289 -28.35 9.72 11.50
C GLN A 289 -27.85 10.85 12.42
N PHE A 290 -26.93 11.67 11.90
CA PHE A 290 -26.87 13.07 12.29
C PHE A 290 -28.14 13.72 11.77
N ALA A 291 -29.17 13.78 12.61
CA ALA A 291 -30.33 14.63 12.36
C ALA A 291 -29.88 16.09 12.53
N SER A 292 -29.48 16.73 11.43
CA SER A 292 -29.40 18.19 11.37
C SER A 292 -30.83 18.73 11.30
N ASN A 293 -31.38 19.05 12.47
CA ASN A 293 -32.45 20.04 12.58
C ASN A 293 -31.90 21.38 12.06
N GLY A 294 -32.47 21.90 10.97
CA GLY A 294 -32.06 23.18 10.41
C GLY A 294 -32.98 23.62 9.28
N GLN A 295 -34.05 24.29 9.68
CA GLN A 295 -35.14 24.83 8.86
C GLN A 295 -34.71 25.54 7.57
N THR A 296 -35.42 25.23 6.50
CA THR A 296 -35.58 26.06 5.31
C THR A 296 -36.37 27.32 5.66
N TYR A 297 -35.78 28.50 5.45
CA TYR A 297 -36.50 29.75 5.20
C TYR A 297 -35.74 30.55 4.14
N TRP A 298 -36.40 30.68 2.98
CA TRP A 298 -36.22 31.60 1.84
C TRP A 298 -34.84 31.76 1.21
#